data_AF-A0A3B9IJN7-F1
#
_entry.id   AF-A0A3B9IJN7-F1
#
_cell.length_a   1.000
_cell.length_b   1.000
_cell.length_c   1.000
_cell.angle_alpha   90.00
_cell.angle_beta   90.00
_cell.angle_gamma   90.00
#
_symmetry.space_group_name_H-M   'P 1'
#
loop_
_entity.id
_entity.type
_entity.pdbx_description
1 polymer ?
#
loop_
_entity_poly.entity_id
_entity_poly.type
_entity_poly.pdbx_seq_one_letter_code
_entity_poly.pdbx_strand_id
1 'polypeptide(L)'
;PLRNTERVLANAAVDRLVEIEREKGADLKIDDIHDLVAGVYPRVMIEGEMDAGAWSCGMVAGLIHDVPSCQELIDRIMSEAEGLINQRLAGMIAG
;
A
#
# COMPACT_ATOMS: atom_id res chain seq x y z
N PRO A 1 -1.06 -24.76 3.06
CA PRO A 1 -1.24 -23.37 2.61
C PRO A 1 -0.30 -22.39 3.31
N LEU A 2 0.33 -21.49 2.53
CA LEU A 2 1.13 -20.38 3.06
C LEU A 2 0.27 -19.47 3.94
N ARG A 3 0.78 -19.05 5.10
CA ARG A 3 0.07 -18.20 6.08
C ARG A 3 0.81 -16.88 6.29
N ASN A 4 1.15 -16.24 5.17
CA ASN A 4 1.99 -15.03 5.14
C ASN A 4 1.29 -13.92 4.34
N THR A 5 0.13 -13.47 4.81
CA THR A 5 -0.67 -12.46 4.11
C THR A 5 -0.01 -11.09 4.18
N GLU A 6 0.16 -10.45 3.03
CA GLU A 6 0.65 -9.08 2.88
C GLU A 6 -0.34 -8.24 2.06
N ARG A 7 -0.42 -6.94 2.32
CA ARG A 7 -1.14 -5.99 1.47
C ARG A 7 -0.15 -5.31 0.54
N VAL A 8 -0.34 -5.50 -0.75
CA VAL A 8 0.55 -4.98 -1.80
C VAL A 8 -0.23 -4.16 -2.82
N LEU A 9 0.47 -3.36 -3.63
CA LEU A 9 -0.16 -2.67 -4.77
C LEU A 9 -0.63 -3.71 -5.80
N ALA A 10 -1.83 -3.52 -6.36
CA ALA A 10 -2.26 -4.31 -7.51
C ALA A 10 -1.41 -3.98 -8.73
N ASN A 11 -0.78 -4.99 -9.31
CA ASN A 11 0.05 -4.90 -10.51
C ASN A 11 0.08 -6.27 -11.23
N ALA A 12 0.71 -6.33 -12.40
CA ALA A 12 0.72 -7.54 -13.22
C ALA A 12 1.36 -8.76 -12.53
N ALA A 13 2.42 -8.55 -11.73
CA ALA A 13 3.08 -9.62 -10.99
C ALA A 13 2.21 -10.18 -9.84
N VAL A 14 1.46 -9.30 -9.17
CA VAL A 14 0.52 -9.69 -8.11
C VAL A 14 -0.67 -10.45 -8.68
N ASP A 15 -1.20 -10.05 -9.83
CA ASP A 15 -2.25 -10.80 -10.53
C ASP A 15 -1.77 -12.23 -10.84
N ARG A 16 -0.55 -12.37 -11.35
CA ARG A 16 0.07 -13.68 -11.62
C ARG A 16 0.29 -14.49 -10.34
N LEU A 17 0.71 -13.85 -9.25
CA LEU A 17 0.88 -14.50 -7.95
C LEU A 17 -0.46 -15.09 -7.48
N VAL A 18 -1.54 -14.31 -7.52
CA VAL A 18 -2.88 -14.74 -7.11
C VAL A 18 -3.40 -15.90 -7.97
N GLU A 19 -3.09 -15.93 -9.27
CA GLU A 19 -3.36 -17.08 -10.14
C GLU A 19 -2.65 -18.34 -9.65
N ILE A 20 -1.35 -18.26 -9.36
CA ILE A 20 -0.55 -19.39 -8.85
C ILE A 20 -1.09 -19.90 -7.52
N GLU A 21 -1.45 -18.99 -6.60
CA GLU A 21 -2.06 -19.35 -5.31
C GLU A 21 -3.38 -20.10 -5.50
N ARG A 22 -4.22 -19.64 -6.46
CA ARG A 22 -5.50 -20.27 -6.77
C ARG A 22 -5.34 -21.65 -7.40
N GLU A 23 -4.39 -21.79 -8.33
CA GLU A 23 -4.12 -23.05 -9.02
C GLU A 23 -3.56 -24.12 -8.08
N LYS A 24 -2.63 -23.74 -7.18
CA LYS A 24 -1.93 -24.68 -6.29
C LYS A 24 -2.65 -24.92 -4.96
N GLY A 25 -3.44 -23.96 -4.49
CA GLY A 25 -4.26 -24.09 -3.28
C GLY A 25 -3.46 -24.60 -2.07
N ALA A 26 -3.82 -25.79 -1.56
CA ALA A 26 -3.18 -26.37 -0.38
C ALA A 26 -1.70 -26.75 -0.60
N ASP A 27 -1.31 -27.04 -1.85
CA ASP A 27 0.00 -27.53 -2.26
C ASP A 27 1.01 -26.41 -2.58
N LEU A 28 0.57 -25.15 -2.51
CA LEU A 28 1.41 -23.98 -2.74
C LEU A 28 2.62 -23.97 -1.80
N LYS A 29 3.81 -23.79 -2.36
CA LYS A 29 5.08 -23.59 -1.66
C LYS A 29 5.63 -22.20 -1.95
N ILE A 30 6.49 -21.71 -1.07
CA ILE A 30 7.13 -20.39 -1.26
C ILE A 30 7.96 -20.34 -2.54
N ASP A 31 8.62 -21.44 -2.89
CA ASP A 31 9.42 -21.57 -4.11
C ASP A 31 8.58 -21.37 -5.39
N ASP A 32 7.27 -21.63 -5.34
CA ASP A 32 6.37 -21.45 -6.49
C ASP A 32 6.12 -19.97 -6.83
N ILE A 33 6.35 -19.07 -5.87
CA ILE A 33 6.11 -17.62 -5.99
C ILE A 33 7.35 -16.79 -5.66
N HIS A 34 8.50 -17.44 -5.43
CA HIS A 34 9.72 -16.80 -4.92
C HIS A 34 10.13 -15.60 -5.77
N ASP A 35 10.15 -15.75 -7.10
CA ASP A 35 10.57 -14.69 -8.03
C ASP A 35 9.62 -13.50 -8.06
N LEU A 36 8.39 -13.66 -7.57
CA LEU A 36 7.37 -12.60 -7.49
C LEU A 36 7.39 -11.85 -6.16
N VAL A 37 8.08 -12.37 -5.13
CA VAL A 37 8.07 -11.81 -3.77
C VAL A 37 9.46 -11.49 -3.23
N ALA A 38 10.51 -12.17 -3.69
CA ALA A 38 11.86 -12.02 -3.19
C ALA A 38 12.66 -11.03 -4.06
N GLY A 39 13.37 -10.10 -3.42
CA GLY A 39 14.28 -9.18 -4.11
C GLY A 39 13.59 -8.12 -4.98
N VAL A 40 12.28 -7.93 -4.84
CA VAL A 40 11.49 -7.02 -5.68
C VAL A 40 11.68 -5.54 -5.33
N TYR A 41 12.01 -5.23 -4.07
CA TYR A 41 12.07 -3.85 -3.56
C TYR A 41 13.09 -2.95 -4.28
N PRO A 42 14.34 -3.36 -4.55
CA PRO A 42 15.28 -2.53 -5.31
C PRO A 42 14.78 -2.18 -6.71
N ARG A 43 14.22 -3.16 -7.45
CA ARG A 43 13.68 -2.94 -8.80
C ARG A 43 12.51 -1.95 -8.79
N VAL A 44 11.62 -2.07 -7.81
CA VAL A 44 10.48 -1.15 -7.68
C VAL A 44 10.92 0.24 -7.20
N MET A 45 11.62 0.31 -6.06
CA MET A 45 11.85 1.55 -5.33
C MET A 45 13.03 2.37 -5.84
N ILE A 46 14.00 1.73 -6.51
CA ILE A 46 15.19 2.40 -7.04
C ILE A 46 15.08 2.51 -8.56
N GLU A 47 14.72 1.42 -9.25
CA GLU A 47 14.72 1.38 -10.72
C GLU A 47 13.36 1.80 -11.32
N GLY A 48 12.30 1.89 -10.51
CA GLY A 48 10.98 2.33 -10.94
C GLY A 48 10.16 1.26 -11.68
N GLU A 49 10.56 -0.01 -11.60
CA GLU A 49 9.88 -1.13 -12.25
C GLU A 49 8.68 -1.60 -11.42
N MET A 50 7.57 -0.85 -11.49
CA MET A 50 6.39 -1.02 -10.62
C MET A 50 5.69 -2.39 -10.72
N ASP A 51 5.88 -3.10 -11.83
CA ASP A 51 5.34 -4.44 -12.10
C ASP A 51 6.32 -5.57 -11.76
N ALA A 52 7.48 -5.28 -11.17
CA ALA A 52 8.54 -6.26 -10.92
C ALA A 52 8.17 -7.34 -9.89
N GLY A 53 7.14 -7.13 -9.08
CA GLY A 53 6.74 -8.07 -8.03
C GLY A 53 5.74 -7.49 -7.03
N ALA A 54 5.49 -8.24 -5.96
CA ALA A 54 4.62 -7.86 -4.87
C ALA A 54 5.33 -6.89 -3.89
N TRP A 55 4.92 -5.63 -3.87
CA TRP A 55 5.51 -4.61 -2.97
C TRP A 55 4.44 -3.88 -2.15
N SER A 56 4.79 -3.56 -0.91
CA SER A 56 3.87 -3.00 0.08
C SER A 56 3.27 -1.66 -0.39
N CYS A 57 1.93 -1.60 -0.41
CA CYS A 57 1.20 -0.36 -0.62
C CYS A 57 -0.16 -0.41 0.09
N GLY A 58 -0.43 0.61 0.92
CA GLY A 58 -1.69 0.71 1.67
C GLY A 58 -2.83 1.27 0.81
N MET A 59 -4.07 0.92 1.16
CA MET A 59 -5.28 1.46 0.48
C MET A 59 -5.37 2.99 0.56
N VAL A 60 -4.72 3.61 1.55
CA VAL A 60 -4.62 5.07 1.72
C VAL A 60 -3.98 5.76 0.52
N ALA A 61 -3.22 5.04 -0.32
CA ALA A 61 -2.66 5.57 -1.56
C ALA A 61 -3.73 6.22 -2.46
N GLY A 62 -4.97 5.73 -2.44
CA GLY A 62 -6.09 6.34 -3.17
C GLY A 62 -6.52 7.73 -2.67
N LEU A 63 -6.00 8.19 -1.53
CA LEU A 63 -6.24 9.53 -0.96
C LEU A 63 -5.02 10.45 -1.07
N ILE A 64 -3.90 9.96 -1.61
CA ILE A 64 -2.65 10.73 -1.76
C ILE A 64 -2.58 11.23 -3.20
N HIS A 65 -2.58 12.56 -3.37
CA HIS A 65 -2.63 13.21 -4.68
C HIS A 65 -1.51 14.24 -4.90
N ASP A 66 -0.58 14.35 -3.96
CA ASP A 66 0.54 15.27 -4.00
C ASP A 66 1.81 14.65 -3.39
N VAL A 67 2.93 15.36 -3.56
CA VAL A 67 4.26 14.94 -3.10
C VAL A 67 4.90 16.09 -2.31
N PRO A 68 4.43 16.39 -1.09
CA PRO A 68 4.99 17.43 -0.24
C PRO A 68 6.33 17.00 0.37
N SER A 69 7.07 17.96 0.93
CA SER A 69 8.11 17.63 1.91
C SER A 69 7.51 17.00 3.17
N CYS A 70 8.32 16.27 3.95
CA CYS A 70 7.86 15.71 5.23
C CYS A 70 7.34 16.79 6.18
N GLN A 71 7.95 17.97 6.19
CA GLN A 71 7.53 19.09 7.05
C GLN A 71 6.13 19.58 6.65
N GLU A 72 5.93 19.89 5.37
CA GLU A 72 4.63 20.37 4.86
C GLU A 72 3.52 19.34 5.07
N LEU A 73 3.82 18.05 4.89
CA LEU A 73 2.86 16.97 5.14
C LEU A 73 2.38 16.98 6.60
N ILE A 74 3.31 17.02 7.55
CA ILE A 74 3.00 16.98 8.98
C ILE A 74 2.29 18.25 9.42
N ASP A 75 2.76 19.42 9.00
CA ASP A 75 2.14 20.70 9.35
C ASP A 75 0.70 20.78 8.84
N ARG A 76 0.46 20.31 7.61
CA ARG A 76 -0.88 20.22 7.04
C ARG A 76 -1.78 19.29 7.85
N ILE A 77 -1.32 18.07 8.17
CA ILE A 77 -2.10 17.10 8.96
C ILE A 77 -2.52 17.72 10.31
N MET A 78 -1.59 18.38 11.01
CA MET A 78 -1.87 18.98 12.31
C MET A 78 -2.85 20.15 12.20
N SER A 79 -2.62 21.07 11.25
CA SER A 79 -3.50 22.22 11.00
C SER A 79 -4.92 21.79 10.60
N GLU A 80 -5.05 20.83 9.70
CA GLU A 80 -6.35 20.29 9.28
C GLU A 80 -7.07 19.59 10.44
N ALA A 81 -6.36 18.81 11.25
CA ALA A 81 -6.94 18.15 12.43
C ALA A 81 -7.44 19.18 13.46
N GLU A 82 -6.67 20.22 13.75
CA GLU A 82 -7.09 21.31 14.63
C GLU A 82 -8.33 22.05 14.09
N GLY A 83 -8.38 22.32 12.79
CA GLY A 83 -9.54 22.90 12.12
C GLY A 83 -10.79 22.00 12.22
N LEU A 84 -10.63 20.69 12.02
CA LEU A 84 -11.72 19.73 12.15
C LEU A 84 -12.29 19.71 13.59
N ILE A 85 -11.44 19.73 14.61
CA ILE A 85 -11.87 19.70 16.01
C ILE A 85 -12.52 21.04 16.42
N ASN A 86 -11.79 22.14 16.24
CA ASN A 86 -12.18 23.43 16.82
C ASN A 86 -13.23 24.17 16.01
N GLN A 87 -13.40 23.85 14.73
CA GLN A 87 -14.36 24.53 13.85
C GLN A 87 -15.48 23.59 13.43
N ARG A 88 -15.16 22.46 12.77
CA ARG A 88 -16.18 21.56 12.22
C ARG A 88 -16.99 20.88 13.33
N LEU A 89 -16.34 20.21 14.27
CA LEU A 89 -17.05 19.49 15.34
C LEU A 89 -17.70 20.46 16.33
N ALA A 90 -17.00 21.53 16.74
CA ALA A 90 -17.57 22.55 17.61
C ALA A 90 -18.81 23.21 16.98
N GLY A 91 -18.75 23.55 15.69
CA GLY A 91 -19.88 24.13 14.95
C GLY A 91 -21.10 23.22 14.85
N MET A 92 -20.91 21.88 14.86
CA MET A 92 -22.02 20.92 14.88
C MET A 92 -22.75 20.86 16.22
N ILE A 93 -22.08 21.25 17.32
CA ILE A 93 -22.68 21.25 18.68
C ILE A 93 -23.34 22.60 19.00
N ALA A 94 -22.83 23.69 18.43
CA ALA A 94 -23.30 25.04 18.71
C ALA A 94 -24.60 25.43 18.00
N GLY A 95 -25.04 24.67 17.00
CA GLY A 95 -26.33 24.84 16.29
C GLY A 95 -27.45 24.00 16.87
#